data_AF-A0A7C4VEI7-F1
#
_entry.id   AF-A0A7C4VEI7-F1
#
_cell.length_a   1.000
_cell.length_b   1.000
_cell.length_c   1.000
_cell.angle_alpha   90.00
_cell.angle_beta   90.00
_cell.angle_gamma   90.00
#
_symmetry.space_group_name_H-M   'P 1'
#
loop_
_entity.id
_entity.type
_entity.pdbx_description
1 polymer ?
#
loop_
_entity_poly.entity_id
_entity_poly.type
_entity_poly.pdbx_seq_one_letter_code
_entity_poly.pdbx_strand_id
1 'polypeptide(L)'
;MEVLAKKVGVSSPLSLLIIFPMSDVFDSLYLDIVEEIGINKIKKMVADVIEETGTLKSETALVNNLKGIIQDERLAKVLSRINRSSEAVERYILLSAKSSDLKTLGIARAIMTSSDKLKTLAGIFNFATHKLYSRIILWIDDMERVEFLSGKDLFELQVFIRDLLEHVPQKLNIIANFTLKP
;
A
#
# COMPACT_ATOMS: atom_id res chain seq x y z
N MET A 1 -12.57 14.00 9.98
CA MET A 1 -11.83 14.63 8.86
C MET A 1 -12.65 14.65 7.56
N GLU A 2 -13.27 13.54 7.14
CA GLU A 2 -14.06 13.48 5.88
C GLU A 2 -15.19 14.53 5.77
N VAL A 3 -15.91 14.79 6.86
CA VAL A 3 -17.04 15.74 6.88
C VAL A 3 -16.59 17.18 6.57
N LEU A 4 -15.40 17.58 6.99
CA LEU A 4 -14.85 18.91 6.72
C LEU A 4 -14.32 19.02 5.29
N ALA A 5 -13.61 17.99 4.81
CA ALA A 5 -13.07 17.93 3.45
C ALA A 5 -14.17 18.05 2.39
N LYS A 6 -15.29 17.34 2.60
CA LYS A 6 -16.46 17.40 1.71
C LYS A 6 -17.12 18.79 1.65
N LYS A 7 -17.06 19.58 2.73
CA LYS A 7 -17.61 20.95 2.77
C LYS A 7 -16.79 21.97 1.99
N VAL A 8 -15.49 21.72 1.82
CA VAL A 8 -14.57 22.63 1.10
C VAL A 8 -14.18 22.14 -0.29
N GLY A 9 -14.76 21.02 -0.75
CA GLY A 9 -14.50 20.47 -2.09
C GLY A 9 -13.10 19.85 -2.26
N VAL A 10 -12.46 19.44 -1.16
CA VAL A 10 -11.11 18.83 -1.19
C VAL A 10 -11.20 17.36 -0.79
N SER A 11 -10.38 16.50 -1.39
CA SER A 11 -10.28 15.09 -0.96
C SER A 11 -9.65 14.98 0.43
N SER A 12 -10.21 14.10 1.26
CA SER A 12 -9.68 13.85 2.61
C SER A 12 -8.32 13.16 2.55
N PRO A 13 -7.45 13.34 3.56
CA PRO A 13 -6.26 12.51 3.70
C PRO A 13 -6.65 11.07 4.10
N LEU A 14 -5.87 10.09 3.66
CA LEU A 14 -5.91 8.73 4.22
C LEU A 14 -4.96 8.68 5.40
N SER A 15 -5.50 8.55 6.60
CA SER A 15 -4.72 8.35 7.82
C SER A 15 -4.58 6.86 8.08
N LEU A 16 -3.35 6.39 8.26
CA LEU A 16 -3.00 5.02 8.58
C LEU A 16 -2.34 5.03 9.96
N LEU A 17 -2.88 4.28 10.91
CA LEU A 17 -2.31 4.13 12.25
C LEU A 17 -1.58 2.80 12.34
N ILE A 18 -0.30 2.84 12.69
CA ILE A 18 0.57 1.67 12.79
C ILE A 18 1.20 1.67 14.18
N ILE A 19 1.19 0.52 14.85
CA ILE A 19 1.89 0.32 16.11
C ILE A 19 3.30 -0.12 15.77
N PHE A 20 4.33 0.53 16.34
CA PHE A 20 5.71 0.21 16.03
C PHE A 20 6.05 -1.27 16.34
N PRO A 21 6.55 -2.05 15.36
CA PRO A 21 6.89 -3.46 15.56
C PRO A 21 8.25 -3.63 16.25
N MET A 22 8.41 -4.75 16.97
CA MET A 22 9.65 -5.06 17.72
C MET A 22 10.60 -6.03 17.02
N SER A 23 10.11 -6.72 16.00
CA SER A 23 10.84 -7.75 15.27
C SER A 23 10.27 -7.86 13.86
N ASP A 24 11.08 -8.34 12.92
CA ASP A 24 10.69 -8.47 11.51
C ASP A 24 10.07 -7.16 11.01
N VAL A 25 10.76 -6.05 11.32
CA VAL A 25 10.21 -4.69 11.25
C VAL A 25 9.69 -4.38 9.86
N PHE A 26 10.43 -4.76 8.82
CA PHE A 26 10.05 -4.48 7.45
C PHE A 26 8.72 -5.16 7.07
N ASP A 27 8.57 -6.44 7.41
CA ASP A 27 7.43 -7.25 7.03
C ASP A 27 6.20 -6.83 7.83
N SER A 28 6.39 -6.56 9.13
CA SER A 28 5.34 -6.07 10.02
C SER A 28 4.80 -4.72 9.55
N LEU A 29 5.68 -3.72 9.32
CA LEU A 29 5.26 -2.41 8.82
C LEU A 29 4.54 -2.51 7.47
N TYR A 30 5.03 -3.36 6.56
CA TYR A 30 4.39 -3.58 5.28
C TYR A 30 2.96 -4.15 5.43
N LEU A 31 2.81 -5.20 6.24
CA LEU A 31 1.52 -5.86 6.46
C LEU A 31 0.55 -4.91 7.15
N ASP A 32 0.95 -4.25 8.24
CA ASP A 32 0.12 -3.31 8.98
C ASP A 32 -0.43 -2.20 8.07
N ILE A 33 0.42 -1.63 7.20
CA ILE A 33 0.01 -0.61 6.23
C ILE A 33 -1.03 -1.15 5.25
N VAL A 34 -0.79 -2.33 4.67
CA VAL A 34 -1.70 -2.94 3.70
C VAL A 34 -3.04 -3.29 4.34
N GLU A 35 -3.02 -3.86 5.55
CA GLU A 35 -4.21 -4.26 6.28
C GLU A 35 -5.06 -3.05 6.66
N GLU A 36 -4.45 -1.96 7.12
CA GLU A 36 -5.14 -0.71 7.48
C GLU A 36 -5.78 -0.02 6.26
N ILE A 37 -5.14 -0.12 5.09
CA ILE A 37 -5.77 0.28 3.83
C ILE A 37 -6.95 -0.65 3.54
N GLY A 38 -6.73 -1.95 3.60
CA GLY A 38 -7.73 -2.99 3.41
C GLY A 38 -8.10 -3.24 1.95
N ILE A 39 -8.29 -4.51 1.60
CA ILE A 39 -8.57 -4.95 0.23
C ILE A 39 -9.84 -4.34 -0.35
N ASN A 40 -10.85 -4.07 0.48
CA ASN A 40 -12.11 -3.47 0.05
C ASN A 40 -11.93 -2.04 -0.47
N LYS A 41 -11.04 -1.24 0.15
CA LYS A 41 -10.73 0.12 -0.35
C LYS A 41 -10.00 0.03 -1.69
N ILE A 42 -9.07 -0.91 -1.84
CA ILE A 42 -8.36 -1.16 -3.11
C ILE A 42 -9.33 -1.59 -4.21
N LYS A 43 -10.28 -2.48 -3.89
CA LYS A 43 -11.31 -2.93 -4.82
C LYS A 43 -12.18 -1.77 -5.31
N LYS A 44 -12.57 -0.86 -4.40
CA LYS A 44 -13.30 0.35 -4.75
C LYS A 44 -12.49 1.26 -5.68
N MET A 45 -11.21 1.49 -5.39
CA MET A 45 -10.31 2.24 -6.27
C MET A 45 -10.27 1.67 -7.70
N VAL A 46 -10.22 0.33 -7.84
CA VAL A 46 -10.26 -0.31 -9.16
C VAL A 46 -11.61 -0.12 -9.85
N ALA A 47 -12.72 -0.23 -9.10
CA ALA A 47 -14.05 0.01 -9.65
C ALA A 47 -14.20 1.45 -10.19
N ASP A 48 -13.71 2.45 -9.46
CA ASP A 48 -13.75 3.85 -9.89
C ASP A 48 -12.99 4.06 -11.22
N VAL A 49 -11.82 3.43 -11.39
CA VAL A 49 -11.08 3.47 -12.67
C VAL A 49 -11.85 2.82 -13.81
N ILE A 50 -12.55 1.70 -13.56
CA ILE A 50 -13.35 1.00 -14.57
C ILE A 50 -14.54 1.87 -15.02
N GLU A 51 -15.19 2.58 -14.09
CA GLU A 51 -16.30 3.47 -14.40
C GLU A 51 -15.85 4.66 -15.26
N GLU A 52 -14.73 5.30 -14.90
CA GLU A 52 -14.20 6.48 -15.62
C GLU A 52 -13.76 6.19 -17.05
N THR A 53 -13.18 5.01 -17.27
CA THR A 53 -12.62 4.62 -18.57
C THR A 53 -13.68 4.07 -19.53
N GLY A 54 -14.93 3.93 -19.06
CA GLY A 54 -16.06 3.41 -19.82
C GLY A 54 -15.92 1.90 -20.04
N THR A 55 -16.76 1.09 -19.38
CA THR A 55 -16.88 -0.39 -19.47
C THR A 55 -15.72 -1.05 -20.23
N LEU A 56 -14.51 -1.06 -19.65
CA LEU A 56 -13.33 -1.59 -20.34
C LEU A 56 -13.57 -3.04 -20.74
N LYS A 57 -13.72 -3.28 -22.06
CA LYS A 57 -14.04 -4.60 -22.59
C LYS A 57 -12.87 -5.58 -22.56
N SER A 58 -11.63 -5.12 -22.27
CA SER A 58 -10.45 -5.99 -22.21
C SER A 58 -9.62 -5.78 -20.95
N GLU A 59 -9.15 -6.89 -20.38
CA GLU A 59 -8.25 -6.92 -19.22
C GLU A 59 -6.96 -6.14 -19.51
N THR A 60 -6.43 -6.22 -20.74
CA THR A 60 -5.23 -5.51 -21.18
C THR A 60 -5.38 -3.99 -21.06
N ALA A 61 -6.53 -3.43 -21.41
CA ALA A 61 -6.77 -2.00 -21.31
C ALA A 61 -6.82 -1.55 -19.84
N LEU A 62 -7.45 -2.34 -18.96
CA LEU A 62 -7.45 -2.07 -17.53
C LEU A 62 -6.03 -2.13 -16.94
N VAL A 63 -5.24 -3.13 -17.31
CA VAL A 63 -3.84 -3.23 -16.87
C VAL A 63 -3.03 -2.01 -17.30
N ASN A 64 -3.19 -1.55 -18.54
CA ASN A 64 -2.47 -0.36 -19.03
C ASN A 64 -2.87 0.91 -18.27
N ASN A 65 -4.16 1.12 -18.00
CA ASN A 65 -4.63 2.26 -17.22
C ASN A 65 -4.12 2.21 -15.77
N LEU A 66 -4.24 1.05 -15.13
CA LEU A 66 -3.72 0.84 -13.78
C LEU A 66 -2.20 1.03 -13.74
N LYS A 67 -1.45 0.56 -14.73
CA LYS A 67 0.00 0.74 -14.83
C LYS A 67 0.39 2.22 -14.92
N GLY A 68 -0.39 3.04 -15.63
CA GLY A 68 -0.16 4.49 -15.69
C GLY A 68 -0.31 5.21 -14.35
N ILE A 69 -1.13 4.66 -13.45
CA ILE A 69 -1.38 5.22 -12.12
C ILE A 69 -0.43 4.63 -11.07
N ILE A 70 -0.38 3.30 -10.98
CA ILE A 70 0.35 2.53 -9.97
C ILE A 70 1.86 2.59 -10.22
N GLN A 71 2.27 2.65 -11.49
CA GLN A 71 3.68 2.61 -11.92
C GLN A 71 4.40 1.29 -11.59
N ASP A 72 3.66 0.23 -11.22
CA ASP A 72 4.17 -1.14 -11.10
C ASP A 72 3.30 -2.08 -11.97
N GLU A 73 3.92 -2.69 -12.97
CA GLU A 73 3.24 -3.55 -13.94
C GLU A 73 2.68 -4.83 -13.31
N ARG A 74 3.41 -5.41 -12.36
CA ARG A 74 3.01 -6.66 -11.72
C ARG A 74 1.79 -6.42 -10.83
N LEU A 75 1.83 -5.36 -10.02
CA LEU A 75 0.72 -4.95 -9.17
C LEU A 75 -0.48 -4.52 -10.02
N ALA A 76 -0.30 -3.76 -11.10
CA ALA A 76 -1.39 -3.41 -12.01
C ALA A 76 -2.07 -4.65 -12.60
N LYS A 77 -1.30 -5.68 -12.98
CA LYS A 77 -1.83 -6.97 -13.45
C LYS A 77 -2.58 -7.73 -12.36
N VAL A 78 -2.10 -7.71 -11.13
CA VAL A 78 -2.78 -8.34 -9.98
C VAL A 78 -4.10 -7.62 -9.70
N LEU A 79 -4.09 -6.29 -9.59
CA LEU A 79 -5.27 -5.50 -9.25
C LEU A 79 -6.32 -5.49 -10.35
N SER A 80 -5.96 -5.66 -11.63
CA SER A 80 -6.95 -5.82 -12.71
C SER A 80 -7.85 -7.04 -12.53
N ARG A 81 -7.42 -8.02 -11.71
CA ARG A 81 -8.15 -9.27 -11.41
C ARG A 81 -8.90 -9.23 -10.09
N ILE A 82 -8.86 -8.13 -9.34
CA ILE A 82 -9.43 -8.04 -7.98
C ILE A 82 -10.93 -8.39 -7.91
N ASN A 83 -11.70 -8.08 -8.95
CA ASN A 83 -13.12 -8.40 -9.01
C ASN A 83 -13.42 -9.88 -9.30
N ARG A 84 -12.49 -10.60 -9.95
CA ARG A 84 -12.64 -12.01 -10.33
C ARG A 84 -11.98 -12.98 -9.34
N SER A 85 -10.89 -12.53 -8.70
CA SER A 85 -10.03 -13.37 -7.88
C SER A 85 -9.60 -12.65 -6.60
N SER A 86 -10.56 -12.01 -5.91
CA SER A 86 -10.29 -11.15 -4.73
C SER A 86 -9.43 -11.83 -3.68
N GLU A 87 -9.70 -13.10 -3.35
CA GLU A 87 -8.92 -13.83 -2.34
C GLU A 87 -7.46 -14.07 -2.79
N ALA A 88 -7.23 -14.37 -4.07
CA ALA A 88 -5.89 -14.58 -4.58
C ALA A 88 -5.10 -13.25 -4.58
N VAL A 89 -5.78 -12.14 -4.91
CA VAL A 89 -5.20 -10.79 -4.81
C VAL A 89 -4.86 -10.46 -3.37
N GLU A 90 -5.79 -10.70 -2.44
CA GLU A 90 -5.58 -10.44 -1.01
C GLU A 90 -4.38 -11.24 -0.48
N ARG A 91 -4.34 -12.55 -0.72
CA ARG A 91 -3.20 -13.39 -0.35
C ARG A 91 -1.90 -12.93 -1.01
N TYR A 92 -1.95 -12.40 -2.23
CA TYR A 92 -0.75 -11.87 -2.89
C TYR A 92 -0.20 -10.63 -2.19
N ILE A 93 -1.07 -9.68 -1.85
CA ILE A 93 -0.65 -8.45 -1.17
C ILE A 93 -0.26 -8.75 0.29
N LEU A 94 -0.93 -9.69 0.97
CA LEU A 94 -0.58 -10.12 2.34
C LEU A 94 0.57 -11.14 2.41
N LEU A 95 1.40 -11.24 1.36
CA LEU A 95 2.59 -12.09 1.31
C LEU A 95 2.34 -13.60 1.49
N SER A 96 1.09 -14.06 1.41
CA SER A 96 0.67 -15.44 1.69
C SER A 96 0.23 -16.22 0.44
N ALA A 97 0.48 -15.69 -0.76
CA ALA A 97 0.07 -16.31 -2.02
C ALA A 97 0.82 -17.61 -2.31
N LYS A 98 0.08 -18.63 -2.74
CA LYS A 98 0.61 -19.92 -3.19
C LYS A 98 0.83 -19.92 -4.71
N SER A 99 1.55 -20.91 -5.22
CA SER A 99 1.76 -21.08 -6.68
C SER A 99 0.46 -21.14 -7.48
N SER A 100 -0.61 -21.70 -6.92
CA SER A 100 -1.96 -21.70 -7.51
C SER A 100 -2.54 -20.29 -7.63
N ASP A 101 -2.31 -19.42 -6.63
CA ASP A 101 -2.75 -18.02 -6.65
C ASP A 101 -1.98 -17.25 -7.72
N LEU A 102 -0.65 -17.44 -7.81
CA LEU A 102 0.18 -16.79 -8.83
C LEU A 102 -0.26 -17.16 -10.26
N LYS A 103 -0.61 -18.44 -10.48
CA LYS A 103 -1.18 -18.91 -11.75
C LYS A 103 -2.53 -18.24 -12.04
N THR A 104 -3.42 -18.18 -11.04
CA THR A 104 -4.72 -17.48 -11.13
C THR A 104 -4.56 -15.98 -11.42
N LEU A 105 -3.51 -15.36 -10.90
CA LEU A 105 -3.18 -13.94 -11.13
C LEU A 105 -2.35 -13.71 -12.41
N GLY A 106 -1.85 -14.78 -13.04
CA GLY A 106 -1.05 -14.71 -14.25
C GLY A 106 0.32 -14.06 -14.05
N ILE A 107 0.90 -14.17 -12.85
CA ILE A 107 2.21 -13.58 -12.51
C ILE A 107 3.22 -14.68 -12.21
N ALA A 108 4.50 -14.40 -12.47
CA ALA A 108 5.57 -15.39 -12.36
C ALA A 108 6.07 -15.59 -10.92
N ARG A 109 6.02 -14.56 -10.07
CA ARG A 109 6.55 -14.62 -8.69
C ARG A 109 5.79 -13.72 -7.71
N ALA A 110 5.75 -14.15 -6.45
CA ALA A 110 5.19 -13.42 -5.31
C ALA A 110 6.02 -12.16 -4.95
N ILE A 111 5.51 -11.37 -4.00
CA ILE A 111 6.28 -10.33 -3.32
C ILE A 111 7.21 -11.04 -2.33
N MET A 112 8.52 -10.90 -2.50
CA MET A 112 9.48 -11.64 -1.67
C MET A 112 10.53 -10.74 -1.03
N THR A 113 11.02 -9.74 -1.76
CA THR A 113 12.10 -8.87 -1.29
C THR A 113 11.56 -7.58 -0.68
N SER A 114 12.38 -6.90 0.13
CA SER A 114 12.09 -5.54 0.63
C SER A 114 11.79 -4.55 -0.51
N SER A 115 12.50 -4.66 -1.63
CA SER A 115 12.23 -3.85 -2.83
C SER A 115 10.87 -4.16 -3.47
N ASP A 116 10.46 -5.44 -3.51
CA ASP A 116 9.12 -5.81 -4.00
C ASP A 116 8.03 -5.21 -3.10
N LYS A 117 8.22 -5.26 -1.78
CA LYS A 117 7.31 -4.69 -0.78
C LYS A 117 7.18 -3.18 -0.95
N LEU A 118 8.30 -2.46 -1.07
CA LEU A 118 8.31 -1.00 -1.29
C LEU A 118 7.63 -0.59 -2.59
N LYS A 119 7.93 -1.27 -3.70
CA LYS A 119 7.25 -1.00 -4.99
C LYS A 119 5.75 -1.22 -4.90
N THR A 120 5.34 -2.25 -4.14
CA THR A 120 3.93 -2.52 -3.90
C THR A 120 3.27 -1.41 -3.08
N LEU A 121 3.89 -0.97 -1.98
CA LEU A 121 3.40 0.14 -1.17
C LEU A 121 3.33 1.44 -1.98
N ALA A 122 4.40 1.78 -2.71
CA ALA A 122 4.43 2.95 -3.57
C ALA A 122 3.31 2.92 -4.61
N GLY A 123 3.07 1.76 -5.24
CA GLY A 123 1.98 1.59 -6.18
C GLY A 123 0.59 1.75 -5.55
N ILE A 124 0.37 1.19 -4.35
CA ILE A 124 -0.89 1.34 -3.61
C ILE A 124 -1.09 2.80 -3.19
N PHE A 125 -0.05 3.48 -2.71
CA PHE A 125 -0.12 4.89 -2.31
C PHE A 125 -0.33 5.83 -3.50
N ASN A 126 0.33 5.58 -4.62
CA ASN A 126 0.07 6.27 -5.89
C ASN A 126 -1.39 6.10 -6.29
N PHE A 127 -1.91 4.88 -6.19
CA PHE A 127 -3.29 4.60 -6.55
C PHE A 127 -4.29 5.32 -5.64
N ALA A 128 -4.09 5.23 -4.33
CA ALA A 128 -4.90 5.90 -3.32
C ALA A 128 -4.91 7.43 -3.52
N THR A 129 -3.74 8.03 -3.82
CA THR A 129 -3.59 9.47 -3.97
C THR A 129 -3.80 10.01 -5.38
N HIS A 130 -4.13 9.14 -6.34
CA HIS A 130 -4.46 9.55 -7.71
C HIS A 130 -5.67 10.47 -7.71
N LYS A 131 -6.74 10.09 -7.00
CA LYS A 131 -8.01 10.84 -6.92
C LYS A 131 -8.72 10.78 -5.58
N LEU A 132 -8.65 9.66 -4.86
CA LEU A 132 -9.47 9.46 -3.66
C LEU A 132 -8.98 10.27 -2.47
N TYR A 133 -7.66 10.31 -2.27
CA TYR A 133 -7.08 10.96 -1.12
C TYR A 133 -6.13 12.08 -1.53
N SER A 134 -6.16 13.19 -0.79
CA SER A 134 -5.23 14.31 -1.03
C SER A 134 -3.81 13.96 -0.64
N ARG A 135 -3.65 13.06 0.34
CA ARG A 135 -2.37 12.56 0.86
C ARG A 135 -2.54 11.31 1.71
N ILE A 136 -1.44 10.61 1.91
CA ILE A 136 -1.27 9.57 2.92
C ILE A 136 -0.64 10.20 4.15
N ILE A 137 -1.17 9.89 5.33
CA ILE A 137 -0.58 10.23 6.61
C ILE A 137 -0.34 8.91 7.34
N LEU A 138 0.92 8.51 7.46
CA LEU A 138 1.36 7.33 8.18
C LEU A 138 1.71 7.74 9.62
N TRP A 139 0.86 7.38 10.57
CA TRP A 139 1.08 7.56 12.00
C TRP A 139 1.72 6.30 12.55
N ILE A 140 2.96 6.41 13.03
CA ILE A 140 3.67 5.34 13.70
C ILE A 140 3.70 5.66 15.19
N ASP A 141 2.94 4.89 15.96
CA ASP A 141 2.82 5.01 17.40
C ASP A 141 3.85 4.15 18.14
N ASP A 142 4.12 4.44 19.41
CA ASP A 142 5.10 3.75 20.26
C ASP A 142 6.56 3.74 19.70
N MET A 143 6.99 4.82 19.04
CA MET A 143 8.32 4.87 18.43
C MET A 143 9.47 4.90 19.44
N GLU A 144 9.21 5.21 20.72
CA GLU A 144 10.23 5.07 21.78
C GLU A 144 10.77 3.65 21.90
N ARG A 145 10.01 2.65 21.43
CA ARG A 145 10.43 1.25 21.43
C ARG A 145 11.57 0.94 20.45
N VAL A 146 11.93 1.90 19.59
CA VAL A 146 13.11 1.80 18.70
C VAL A 146 14.39 1.47 19.45
N GLU A 147 14.51 1.86 20.72
CA GLU A 147 15.67 1.57 21.57
C GLU A 147 15.87 0.06 21.84
N PHE A 148 14.82 -0.75 21.67
CA PHE A 148 14.84 -2.19 21.93
C PHE A 148 15.08 -3.02 20.68
N LEU A 149 15.18 -2.41 19.51
CA LEU A 149 15.40 -3.14 18.27
C LEU A 149 16.79 -3.78 18.23
N SER A 150 16.86 -4.95 17.61
CA SER A 150 18.16 -5.53 17.24
C SER A 150 18.86 -4.65 16.19
N GLY A 151 20.18 -4.78 16.06
CA GLY A 151 20.93 -4.03 15.03
C GLY A 151 20.45 -4.31 13.61
N LYS A 152 19.96 -5.52 13.35
CA LYS A 152 19.34 -5.90 12.06
C LYS A 152 18.01 -5.17 11.86
N ASP A 153 17.11 -5.22 12.84
CA ASP A 153 15.79 -4.60 12.75
C ASP A 153 15.88 -3.07 12.66
N LEU A 154 16.84 -2.47 13.37
CA LEU A 154 17.13 -1.04 13.27
C LEU A 154 17.59 -0.65 11.86
N PHE A 155 18.44 -1.47 11.24
CA PHE A 155 18.86 -1.25 9.85
C PHE A 155 17.68 -1.41 8.89
N GLU A 156 16.83 -2.43 9.08
CA GLU A 156 15.62 -2.61 8.26
C GLU A 156 14.66 -1.42 8.38
N LEU A 157 14.45 -0.88 9.58
CA LEU A 157 13.66 0.33 9.80
C LEU A 157 14.22 1.52 9.03
N GLN A 158 15.54 1.75 9.13
CA GLN A 158 16.21 2.86 8.44
C GLN A 158 16.05 2.75 6.92
N VAL A 159 16.26 1.55 6.37
CA VAL A 159 16.06 1.27 4.95
C VAL A 159 14.61 1.47 4.56
N PHE A 160 13.67 0.96 5.36
CA PHE A 160 12.24 1.12 5.09
C PHE A 160 11.85 2.60 5.01
N ILE A 161 12.17 3.40 6.03
CA ILE A 161 11.80 4.83 6.06
C ILE A 161 12.48 5.59 4.91
N ARG A 162 13.79 5.39 4.70
CA ARG A 162 14.52 6.04 3.61
C ARG A 162 13.89 5.71 2.27
N ASP A 163 13.73 4.43 1.97
CA ASP A 163 13.26 4.00 0.67
C ASP A 163 11.79 4.39 0.46
N LEU A 164 10.97 4.43 1.54
CA LEU A 164 9.61 4.96 1.48
C LEU A 164 9.62 6.44 1.08
N LEU A 165 10.47 7.26 1.71
CA LEU A 165 10.60 8.68 1.36
C LEU A 165 11.15 8.91 -0.05
N GLU A 166 12.02 8.03 -0.54
CA GLU A 166 12.59 8.12 -1.88
C GLU A 166 11.63 7.65 -2.99
N HIS A 167 10.82 6.61 -2.73
CA HIS A 167 10.04 5.92 -3.76
C HIS A 167 8.53 6.13 -3.66
N VAL A 168 8.00 6.66 -2.55
CA VAL A 168 6.57 6.98 -2.40
C VAL A 168 6.28 8.42 -2.84
N PRO A 169 5.12 8.71 -3.46
CA PRO A 169 4.73 10.02 -3.94
C PRO A 169 4.91 11.18 -2.95
N GLN A 170 5.05 12.39 -3.51
CA GLN A 170 5.10 13.71 -2.84
C GLN A 170 3.96 14.00 -1.83
N LYS A 171 2.97 13.11 -1.75
CA LYS A 171 1.78 13.21 -0.91
C LYS A 171 1.84 12.28 0.31
N LEU A 172 3.01 11.81 0.73
CA LEU A 172 3.18 11.06 1.98
C LEU A 172 3.65 11.99 3.11
N ASN A 173 3.05 11.82 4.29
CA ASN A 173 3.55 12.39 5.54
C ASN A 173 3.73 11.23 6.52
N ILE A 174 4.85 11.20 7.22
CA ILE A 174 5.12 10.24 8.28
C ILE A 174 5.14 11.03 9.60
N ILE A 175 4.35 10.58 10.57
CA ILE A 175 4.31 11.13 11.92
C ILE A 175 4.73 9.99 12.85
N ALA A 176 5.79 10.22 13.62
CA ALA A 176 6.34 9.27 14.57
C ALA A 176 6.08 9.81 15.98
N ASN A 177 5.26 9.12 16.76
CA ASN A 177 4.94 9.50 18.12
C ASN A 177 5.92 8.84 19.10
N PHE A 178 6.50 9.65 19.98
CA PHE A 178 7.36 9.20 21.05
C PHE A 178 6.77 9.58 22.39
N THR A 179 6.64 8.61 23.28
CA THR A 179 6.38 8.89 24.70
C THR A 179 7.71 9.00 25.42
N LEU A 180 8.03 10.22 25.89
CA LEU A 180 9.20 10.42 26.74
C LEU A 180 8.95 9.76 28.10
N LYS A 181 9.91 8.95 28.56
CA LYS A 181 9.89 8.43 29.93
C LYS A 181 10.12 9.61 30.90
N PRO A 182 9.34 9.72 31.98
CA PRO A 182 9.51 10.76 33.00
C PRO A 182 10.85 10.67 33.72
#